data_AF-A0A914NQ51-F1
#
_entry.id   AF-A0A914NQ51-F1
#
_cell.length_a   1.000
_cell.length_b   1.000
_cell.length_c   1.000
_cell.angle_alpha   90.00
_cell.angle_beta   90.00
_cell.angle_gamma   90.00
#
_symmetry.space_group_name_H-M   'P 1'
#
loop_
_entity.id
_entity.type
_entity.pdbx_description
1 polymer ?
#
loop_
_entity_poly.entity_id
_entity_poly.type
_entity_poly.pdbx_seq_one_letter_code
_entity_poly.pdbx_strand_id
1 'polypeptide(L)'
;MVVDEDSLIVMQNPENIQLETVINNDVGPKKLTSMSFRKRSRGSIWNVLETDLFYEVLAATGTDFGLMHEFIPNRSRLELKQKFNREHRINPRRMDEALRHPVLLDGRLRQRVERFHAELAK
;
A
#
# COMPACT_ATOMS: atom_id res chain seq x y z
N MET A 1 36.78 32.82 36.50
CA MET A 1 35.78 31.96 35.84
C MET A 1 34.45 32.35 36.46
N VAL A 2 33.74 33.27 35.81
CA VAL A 2 32.45 33.79 36.29
C VAL A 2 31.40 32.87 35.70
N VAL A 3 30.71 32.13 36.57
CA VAL A 3 29.59 31.28 36.18
C VAL A 3 28.34 32.14 36.30
N ASP A 4 27.62 32.27 35.20
CA ASP A 4 26.38 33.03 35.09
C ASP A 4 25.25 32.27 35.82
N GLU A 5 24.64 32.94 36.80
CA GLU A 5 23.61 32.38 37.68
C GLU A 5 22.22 32.32 37.02
N ASP A 6 21.99 33.07 35.94
CA ASP A 6 20.75 33.04 35.17
C ASP A 6 20.65 31.82 34.23
N SER A 7 21.75 31.09 34.04
CA SER A 7 21.77 29.84 33.27
C SER A 7 21.22 28.62 34.05
N LEU A 8 20.89 28.77 35.34
CA LEU A 8 20.42 27.68 36.21
C LEU A 8 18.88 27.52 36.23
N ILE A 9 18.17 28.11 35.27
CA ILE A 9 16.71 28.00 35.16
C ILE A 9 16.32 27.51 33.77
N VAL A 10 15.95 26.23 33.68
CA VAL A 10 15.26 25.67 32.52
C VAL A 10 13.82 26.20 32.57
N MET A 11 13.55 27.31 31.87
CA MET A 11 12.18 27.71 31.58
C MET A 11 11.55 26.61 30.72
N GLN A 12 10.65 25.82 31.28
CA GLN A 12 9.84 24.89 30.49
C GLN A 12 9.02 25.73 29.51
N ASN A 13 9.38 25.70 28.23
CA ASN A 13 8.59 26.29 27.16
C ASN A 13 7.15 25.75 27.25
N PRO A 14 6.13 26.59 27.50
CA PRO A 14 4.72 26.14 27.52
C PRO A 14 4.24 25.70 26.12
N GLU A 15 4.99 26.06 25.08
CA GLU A 15 4.74 25.74 23.67
C GLU A 15 4.95 24.24 23.35
N ASN A 16 5.61 23.47 24.23
CA ASN A 16 5.85 22.02 24.04
C ASN A 16 4.89 21.16 24.87
N ILE A 17 3.75 21.72 25.28
CA ILE A 17 2.59 20.91 25.62
C ILE A 17 2.06 20.40 24.28
N GLN A 18 2.61 19.26 23.87
CA GLN A 18 2.00 18.40 22.87
C GLN A 18 0.51 18.37 23.15
N LEU A 19 -0.29 18.74 22.14
CA LEU A 19 -1.73 18.56 22.13
C LEU A 19 -2.03 17.07 22.36
N GLU A 20 -2.03 16.64 23.62
CA GLU A 20 -2.59 15.37 24.03
C GLU A 20 -4.06 15.47 23.67
N THR A 21 -4.44 14.84 22.55
CA THR A 21 -5.84 14.55 22.28
C THR A 21 -6.42 13.96 23.54
N VAL A 22 -7.33 14.66 24.21
CA VAL A 22 -8.05 14.15 25.38
C VAL A 22 -8.81 12.92 24.89
N ILE A 23 -8.21 11.74 25.05
CA ILE A 23 -8.85 10.48 24.73
C ILE A 23 -9.90 10.31 25.81
N ASN A 24 -11.15 10.60 25.47
CA ASN A 24 -12.28 10.31 26.32
C ASN A 24 -12.28 8.80 26.62
N ASN A 25 -11.87 8.41 27.82
CA ASN A 25 -11.70 7.01 28.23
C ASN A 25 -13.04 6.32 28.54
N ASP A 26 -14.17 6.95 28.19
CA ASP A 26 -15.53 6.54 28.51
C ASP A 26 -16.10 5.46 27.56
N VAL A 27 -15.23 4.60 27.04
CA VAL A 27 -15.62 3.38 26.35
C VAL A 27 -14.99 2.24 27.13
N GLY A 28 -15.82 1.43 27.78
CA GLY A 28 -15.44 0.30 28.64
C GLY A 28 -14.34 -0.61 28.06
N PRO A 29 -13.85 -1.58 28.85
CA PRO A 29 -12.58 -2.27 28.59
C PRO A 29 -12.43 -2.66 27.11
N LYS A 30 -11.47 -2.03 26.41
CA LYS A 30 -11.16 -2.31 25.00
C LYS A 30 -10.95 -3.82 24.87
N LYS A 31 -11.82 -4.50 24.12
CA LYS A 31 -11.76 -5.96 23.94
C LYS A 31 -10.44 -6.33 23.25
N LEU A 32 -9.43 -6.62 24.06
CA LEU A 32 -8.10 -6.95 23.60
C LEU A 32 -8.06 -8.44 23.26
N THR A 33 -7.92 -8.74 21.98
CA THR A 33 -7.59 -10.10 21.51
C THR A 33 -6.10 -10.18 21.19
N SER A 34 -5.52 -11.38 21.15
CA SER A 34 -4.13 -11.62 20.71
C SER A 34 -3.84 -11.12 19.28
N MET A 35 -4.89 -10.78 18.53
CA MET A 35 -4.82 -10.23 17.18
C MET A 35 -4.73 -8.70 17.12
N SER A 36 -5.00 -7.99 18.22
CA SER A 36 -5.20 -6.52 18.22
C SER A 36 -3.92 -5.73 17.89
N PHE A 37 -2.75 -6.26 18.21
CA PHE A 37 -1.45 -5.62 17.92
C PHE A 37 -0.75 -6.21 16.68
N ARG A 38 -1.37 -7.17 16.01
CA ARG A 38 -0.77 -7.75 14.80
C ARG A 38 -0.99 -6.81 13.62
N LYS A 39 0.09 -6.53 12.90
CA LYS A 39 0.08 -5.81 11.62
C LYS A 39 -0.57 -6.67 10.54
N ARG A 40 -1.91 -6.79 10.56
CA ARG A 40 -2.67 -7.36 9.46
C ARG A 40 -3.31 -6.22 8.67
N SER A 41 -2.81 -6.02 7.45
CA SER A 41 -3.58 -5.27 6.45
C SER A 41 -4.84 -6.06 6.13
N ARG A 42 -5.99 -5.37 6.04
CA ARG A 42 -7.23 -5.94 5.53
C ARG A 42 -6.94 -6.39 4.09
N GLY A 43 -7.21 -7.66 3.78
CA GLY A 43 -6.93 -8.20 2.44
C GLY A 43 -7.61 -7.35 1.38
N SER A 44 -6.82 -6.84 0.44
CA SER A 44 -7.32 -5.86 -0.50
C SER A 44 -8.21 -6.52 -1.57
N ILE A 45 -9.38 -5.94 -1.77
CA ILE A 45 -10.43 -6.45 -2.66
C ILE A 45 -10.03 -6.13 -4.10
N TRP A 46 -9.96 -7.12 -4.98
CA TRP A 46 -9.56 -6.91 -6.39
C TRP A 46 -10.79 -6.69 -7.24
N ASN A 47 -10.84 -5.58 -7.97
CA ASN A 47 -11.87 -5.36 -8.96
C ASN A 47 -11.62 -6.21 -10.21
N VAL A 48 -12.67 -6.47 -10.99
CA VAL A 48 -12.56 -7.24 -12.25
C VAL A 48 -11.66 -6.50 -13.23
N LEU A 49 -11.90 -5.21 -13.44
CA LEU A 49 -11.10 -4.38 -14.34
C LEU A 49 -9.63 -4.27 -13.88
N GLU A 50 -9.41 -4.18 -12.56
CA GLU A 50 -8.06 -4.16 -11.98
C GLU A 50 -7.35 -5.51 -12.15
N THR A 51 -8.10 -6.61 -12.07
CA THR A 51 -7.58 -7.95 -12.34
C THR A 51 -7.21 -8.10 -13.82
N ASP A 52 -8.01 -7.55 -14.74
CA ASP A 52 -7.69 -7.55 -16.17
C ASP A 52 -6.43 -6.72 -16.46
N LEU A 53 -6.32 -5.53 -15.87
CA LEU A 53 -5.12 -4.71 -15.95
C LEU A 53 -3.89 -5.45 -15.41
N PHE A 54 -4.03 -6.18 -14.30
CA PHE A 54 -2.96 -6.99 -13.75
C PHE A 54 -2.45 -8.05 -14.75
N TYR A 55 -3.32 -8.71 -15.52
CA TYR A 55 -2.88 -9.66 -16.55
C TYR A 55 -2.16 -8.96 -17.72
N GLU A 56 -2.61 -7.78 -18.13
CA GLU A 56 -1.93 -7.00 -19.18
C GLU A 56 -0.54 -6.54 -18.75
N VAL A 57 -0.43 -6.01 -17.53
CA VAL A 57 0.85 -5.59 -16.97
C VAL A 57 1.75 -6.81 -16.77
N LEU A 58 1.22 -7.95 -16.32
CA LEU A 58 1.97 -9.20 -16.21
C LEU A 58 2.54 -9.66 -17.55
N ALA A 59 1.78 -9.55 -18.64
CA ALA A 59 2.27 -9.89 -19.97
C ALA A 59 3.39 -8.95 -20.42
N ALA A 60 3.40 -7.69 -19.97
CA ALA A 60 4.42 -6.72 -20.36
C ALA A 60 5.69 -6.78 -19.48
N THR A 61 5.54 -6.94 -18.17
CA THR A 61 6.65 -6.89 -17.20
C THR A 61 7.18 -8.27 -16.82
N GLY A 62 6.41 -9.34 -17.01
CA GLY A 62 6.69 -10.66 -16.45
C GLY A 62 6.58 -10.67 -14.92
N THR A 63 7.42 -11.45 -14.24
CA THR A 63 7.36 -11.65 -12.77
C THR A 63 8.01 -10.54 -11.93
N ASP A 64 8.34 -9.39 -12.51
CA ASP A 64 8.87 -8.26 -11.77
C ASP A 64 7.76 -7.44 -11.09
N PHE A 65 7.47 -7.79 -9.83
CA PHE A 65 6.48 -7.10 -9.01
C PHE A 65 6.89 -5.67 -8.61
N GLY A 66 8.17 -5.31 -8.73
CA GLY A 66 8.64 -3.94 -8.51
C GLY A 66 8.23 -3.06 -9.69
N LEU A 67 8.45 -3.55 -10.91
CA LEU A 67 8.04 -2.86 -12.12
C LEU A 67 6.51 -2.75 -12.23
N MET A 68 5.78 -3.82 -11.90
CA MET A 68 4.32 -3.78 -11.82
C MET A 68 3.77 -2.71 -10.87
N HIS A 69 4.47 -2.42 -9.78
CA HIS A 69 4.05 -1.42 -8.80
C HIS A 69 4.04 0.00 -9.39
N GLU A 70 4.91 0.30 -10.35
CA GLU A 70 4.89 1.57 -11.08
C GLU A 70 3.60 1.73 -11.88
N PHE A 71 3.07 0.62 -12.41
CA PHE A 71 1.81 0.58 -13.13
C PHE A 71 0.58 0.46 -12.23
N ILE A 72 0.71 0.06 -10.97
CA ILE A 72 -0.43 -0.08 -10.05
C ILE A 72 -0.02 0.47 -8.67
N PRO A 73 0.08 1.80 -8.51
CA PRO A 73 0.61 2.42 -7.29
C PRO A 73 -0.33 2.24 -6.09
N ASN A 74 -1.61 1.95 -6.34
CA ASN A 74 -2.58 1.64 -5.29
C ASN A 74 -2.35 0.26 -4.63
N ARG A 75 -1.44 -0.57 -5.17
CA ARG A 75 -1.17 -1.93 -4.69
C ARG A 75 0.27 -2.10 -4.30
N SER A 76 0.52 -2.63 -3.12
CA SER A 76 1.87 -2.95 -2.67
C SER A 76 2.45 -4.14 -3.43
N ARG A 77 3.78 -4.18 -3.58
CA ARG A 77 4.52 -5.33 -4.11
C ARG A 77 4.12 -6.66 -3.47
N LEU A 78 3.85 -6.65 -2.16
CA LEU A 78 3.45 -7.86 -1.42
C LEU A 78 2.07 -8.35 -1.87
N GLU A 79 1.15 -7.42 -2.16
CA GLU A 79 -0.20 -7.71 -2.63
C GLU A 79 -0.19 -8.22 -4.07
N LEU A 80 0.65 -7.65 -4.94
CA LEU A 80 0.87 -8.14 -6.30
C LEU A 80 1.39 -9.58 -6.31
N LYS A 81 2.36 -9.90 -5.44
CA LYS A 81 2.84 -11.28 -5.26
C LYS A 81 1.74 -12.22 -4.75
N GLN A 82 0.95 -11.77 -3.77
CA GLN A 82 -0.16 -12.57 -3.25
C GLN A 82 -1.23 -12.82 -4.32
N LYS A 83 -1.54 -11.80 -5.13
CA LYS A 83 -2.47 -11.91 -6.26
C LYS A 83 -1.95 -12.87 -7.30
N PHE A 84 -0.68 -12.79 -7.68
CA PHE A 84 -0.05 -13.75 -8.59
C PHE A 84 -0.20 -15.20 -8.09
N ASN A 85 0.16 -15.46 -6.83
CA ASN A 85 0.02 -16.80 -6.24
C ASN A 85 -1.44 -17.27 -6.19
N ARG A 86 -2.39 -16.35 -5.96
CA ARG A 86 -3.81 -16.65 -5.93
C ARG A 86 -4.32 -16.98 -7.34
N GLU A 87 -4.00 -16.17 -8.33
CA GLU A 87 -4.43 -16.41 -9.71
C GLU A 87 -3.79 -17.66 -10.31
N HIS A 88 -2.54 -17.97 -9.97
CA HIS A 88 -1.93 -19.23 -10.37
C HIS A 88 -2.67 -20.46 -9.82
N ARG A 89 -3.36 -20.33 -8.67
CA ARG A 89 -4.18 -21.41 -8.09
C ARG A 89 -5.58 -21.47 -8.66
N ILE A 90 -6.20 -20.31 -8.90
CA ILE A 90 -7.60 -20.22 -9.35
C ILE A 90 -7.69 -20.39 -10.88
N ASN A 91 -6.83 -19.68 -11.62
CA ASN A 91 -6.88 -19.55 -13.08
C ASN A 91 -5.48 -19.73 -13.72
N PRO A 92 -4.88 -20.94 -13.65
CA PRO A 92 -3.55 -21.18 -14.21
C PRO A 92 -3.47 -20.91 -15.71
N ARG A 93 -4.53 -21.26 -16.47
CA ARG A 93 -4.59 -21.03 -17.93
C ARG A 93 -4.38 -19.57 -18.33
N ARG A 94 -5.01 -18.64 -17.59
CA ARG A 94 -4.94 -17.21 -17.88
C ARG A 94 -3.58 -16.62 -17.52
N MET A 95 -2.95 -17.15 -16.47
CA MET A 95 -1.56 -16.83 -16.13
C MET A 95 -0.59 -17.31 -17.21
N ASP A 96 -0.73 -18.56 -17.66
CA ASP A 96 0.11 -19.14 -18.70
C ASP A 96 -0.02 -18.38 -20.02
N GLU A 97 -1.23 -17.96 -20.38
CA GLU A 97 -1.46 -17.14 -21.58
C GLU A 97 -0.75 -15.79 -21.50
N ALA A 98 -0.89 -15.08 -20.38
CA ALA A 98 -0.21 -13.80 -20.15
C ALA A 98 1.32 -13.94 -20.21
N LEU A 99 1.87 -15.04 -19.71
CA LEU A 99 3.32 -15.29 -19.74
C LEU A 99 3.83 -15.77 -21.11
N ARG A 100 2.99 -16.45 -21.91
CA ARG A 100 3.34 -16.94 -23.25
C ARG A 100 3.30 -15.86 -24.32
N HIS A 101 2.48 -14.83 -24.12
CA HIS A 101 2.32 -13.72 -25.06
C HIS A 101 2.86 -12.42 -24.48
N PRO A 102 4.19 -12.26 -24.39
CA PRO A 102 4.77 -11.03 -23.88
C PRO A 102 4.39 -9.86 -24.78
N VAL A 103 3.72 -8.88 -24.18
CA VAL A 103 3.34 -7.64 -24.86
C VAL A 103 4.49 -6.67 -24.73
N LEU A 104 4.83 -5.96 -25.81
CA LEU A 104 5.87 -4.92 -25.71
C LEU A 104 5.43 -3.86 -24.71
N LEU A 105 6.34 -3.47 -23.81
CA LEU A 105 6.19 -2.34 -22.91
C LEU A 105 6.13 -1.04 -23.73
N ASP A 106 4.95 -0.76 -24.26
CA ASP A 106 4.69 0.37 -25.13
C ASP A 106 4.05 1.53 -24.36
N GLY A 107 4.25 2.77 -24.82
CA GLY A 107 3.68 3.97 -24.20
C GLY A 107 2.15 3.92 -24.12
N ARG A 108 1.51 3.13 -25.00
CA ARG A 108 0.08 2.87 -25.00
C ARG A 108 -0.41 2.15 -23.73
N LEU A 109 0.39 1.22 -23.19
CA LEU A 109 0.04 0.51 -21.94
C LEU A 109 0.03 1.48 -20.76
N ARG A 110 1.03 2.35 -20.69
CA ARG A 110 1.11 3.43 -19.69
C ARG A 110 -0.11 4.35 -19.75
N GLN A 111 -0.48 4.80 -20.95
CA GLN A 111 -1.66 5.64 -21.13
C GLN A 111 -2.96 4.95 -20.68
N ARG A 112 -3.08 3.63 -20.91
CA ARG A 112 -4.25 2.85 -20.49
C ARG A 112 -4.32 2.69 -18.97
N VAL A 113 -3.19 2.38 -18.34
CA VAL A 113 -3.03 2.33 -16.88
C VAL A 113 -3.43 3.66 -16.24
N GLU A 114 -2.93 4.77 -16.79
CA GLU A 114 -3.19 6.11 -16.26
C GLU A 114 -4.67 6.50 -16.34
N ARG A 115 -5.35 6.16 -17.46
CA ARG A 115 -6.81 6.32 -17.58
C ARG A 115 -7.57 5.51 -16.55
N PHE A 116 -7.14 4.27 -16.31
CA PHE A 116 -7.78 3.40 -15.32
C PHE A 116 -7.66 3.96 -13.90
N HIS A 117 -6.49 4.52 -13.56
CA HIS A 117 -6.30 5.20 -12.28
C HIS A 117 -7.15 6.45 -12.16
N ALA A 118 -7.29 7.23 -13.23
CA ALA A 118 -8.16 8.40 -13.24
C ALA A 118 -9.64 8.04 -13.03
N GLU A 119 -10.08 6.87 -13.52
CA GLU A 119 -11.44 6.37 -13.33
C GLU A 119 -11.70 5.87 -11.91
N LEU A 120 -10.71 5.23 -11.28
CA LEU A 120 -10.80 4.78 -9.87
C LEU A 120 -10.70 5.92 -8.86
N ALA A 121 -10.10 7.06 -9.23
CA ALA A 121 -9.96 8.23 -8.36
C ALA A 121 -11.20 9.15 -8.36
N LYS A 122 -12.18 8.88 -9.24
CA LYS A 122 -13.40 9.68 -9.42
C LYS A 122 -14.57 9.08 -8.65
#